data_AF-A0A2G6GNC3-F1
#
_entry.id   AF-A0A2G6GNC3-F1
#
_cell.length_a   1.000
_cell.length_b   1.000
_cell.length_c   1.000
_cell.angle_alpha   90.00
_cell.angle_beta   90.00
_cell.angle_gamma   90.00
#
_symmetry.space_group_name_H-M   'P 1'
#
loop_
_entity.id
_entity.type
_entity.pdbx_description
1 polymer ?
#
loop_
_entity_poly.entity_id
_entity_poly.type
_entity_poly.pdbx_seq_one_letter_code
_entity_poly.pdbx_strand_id
1 'polypeptide(L)'
;MYIIQNLHKLDRMPENLREKIFEKLFQTAEIAKFSPEQKESYEDSLKHYRDLKNSMNTAKEEGLTEGIEKGRKEGALEEKKEVVRKALQAGLSDEMIQQLTGLSEDEIRSLRP
;
A
#
# COMPACT_ATOMS: atom_id res chain seq x y z
N MET A 1 -1.82 -23.01 31.68
CA MET A 1 -1.97 -21.59 31.31
C MET A 1 -0.90 -20.76 32.03
N TYR A 2 0.32 -20.62 31.47
CA TYR A 2 1.48 -20.01 32.18
C TYR A 2 2.03 -18.74 31.49
N ILE A 3 1.68 -18.52 30.21
CA ILE A 3 2.31 -17.48 29.38
C ILE A 3 1.57 -16.13 29.51
N ILE A 4 0.27 -16.13 29.76
CA ILE A 4 -0.51 -14.90 30.04
C ILE A 4 0.09 -14.11 31.22
N GLN A 5 0.69 -14.80 32.20
CA GLN A 5 1.31 -14.15 33.36
C GLN A 5 2.64 -13.43 33.07
N ASN A 6 3.32 -13.73 31.95
CA ASN A 6 4.67 -13.21 31.68
C ASN A 6 4.73 -12.29 30.44
N LEU A 7 3.58 -11.87 29.91
CA LEU A 7 3.48 -11.05 28.70
C LEU A 7 4.28 -9.73 28.79
N HIS A 8 4.36 -9.16 29.99
CA HIS A 8 5.05 -7.90 30.31
C HIS A 8 6.58 -7.93 30.08
N LYS A 9 7.20 -9.10 29.90
CA LYS A 9 8.65 -9.22 29.69
C LYS A 9 9.07 -9.08 28.23
N LEU A 10 8.11 -8.90 27.32
CA LEU A 10 8.28 -8.97 25.87
C LEU A 10 8.31 -7.60 25.19
N ASP A 11 8.09 -6.54 25.96
CA ASP A 11 8.04 -5.16 25.48
C ASP A 11 9.31 -4.69 24.74
N ARG A 12 10.45 -5.37 24.92
CA ARG A 12 11.75 -4.96 24.35
C ARG A 12 12.14 -5.64 23.03
N MET A 13 11.29 -6.48 22.43
CA MET A 13 11.63 -7.15 21.15
C MET A 13 11.20 -6.34 19.91
N PRO A 14 11.98 -6.33 18.82
CA PRO A 14 11.56 -5.73 17.54
C PRO A 14 10.23 -6.33 17.04
N GLU A 15 9.28 -5.50 16.57
CA GLU A 15 7.91 -5.94 16.23
C GLU A 15 7.86 -7.06 15.18
N ASN A 16 8.73 -7.00 14.17
CA ASN A 16 8.85 -8.00 13.11
C ASN A 16 9.33 -9.38 13.59
N LEU A 17 10.14 -9.40 14.65
CA LEU A 17 10.63 -10.63 15.28
C LEU A 17 9.62 -11.15 16.31
N ARG A 18 8.89 -10.24 16.94
CA ARG A 18 7.85 -10.52 17.93
C ARG A 18 6.75 -11.35 17.29
N GLU A 19 6.13 -10.91 16.20
CA GLU A 19 5.03 -11.69 15.57
C GLU A 19 5.46 -13.10 15.13
N LYS A 20 6.57 -13.21 14.38
CA LYS A 20 7.01 -14.50 13.81
C LYS A 20 7.46 -15.51 14.86
N ILE A 21 8.20 -15.09 15.88
CA ILE A 21 8.68 -16.00 16.93
C ILE A 21 7.54 -16.31 17.90
N PHE A 22 6.66 -15.34 18.20
CA PHE A 22 5.48 -15.59 19.05
C PHE A 22 4.52 -16.58 18.44
N GLU A 23 4.13 -16.40 17.18
CA GLU A 23 3.24 -17.33 16.48
C GLU A 23 3.80 -18.75 16.49
N LYS A 24 5.09 -18.91 16.19
CA LYS A 24 5.74 -20.22 16.08
C LYS A 24 5.94 -20.90 17.44
N LEU A 25 6.29 -20.13 18.47
CA LEU A 25 6.47 -20.63 19.83
C LEU A 25 5.13 -21.00 20.49
N PHE A 26 4.09 -20.18 20.31
CA PHE A 26 2.74 -20.49 20.77
C PHE A 26 2.15 -21.70 20.05
N GLN A 27 2.27 -21.78 18.72
CA GLN A 27 1.85 -22.95 17.94
C GLN A 27 2.50 -24.23 18.45
N THR A 28 3.82 -24.23 18.63
CA THR A 28 4.55 -25.45 18.97
C THR A 28 4.25 -25.93 20.39
N ALA A 29 4.10 -25.01 21.35
CA ALA A 29 3.82 -25.34 22.75
C ALA A 29 2.34 -25.68 23.02
N GLU A 30 1.40 -25.11 22.25
CA GLU A 30 -0.03 -25.41 22.34
C GLU A 30 -0.41 -26.69 21.60
N ILE A 31 0.04 -26.89 20.35
CA ILE A 31 -0.27 -28.10 19.56
C ILE A 31 0.23 -29.38 20.24
N ALA A 32 1.37 -29.33 20.92
CA ALA A 32 1.92 -30.48 21.65
C ALA A 32 1.05 -30.96 22.82
N LYS A 33 0.05 -30.17 23.24
CA LYS A 33 -0.88 -30.49 24.34
C LYS A 33 -2.34 -30.62 23.88
N PHE A 34 -2.62 -30.45 22.59
CA PHE A 34 -3.98 -30.47 22.07
C PHE A 34 -4.50 -31.89 21.91
N SER A 35 -5.78 -32.08 22.23
CA SER A 35 -6.53 -33.23 21.75
C SER A 35 -6.74 -33.12 20.22
N PRO A 36 -7.07 -34.22 19.52
CA PRO A 36 -7.37 -34.17 18.09
C PRO A 36 -8.39 -33.10 17.70
N GLU A 37 -9.44 -32.91 18.49
CA GLU A 37 -10.51 -31.93 18.26
C GLU A 37 -10.03 -30.48 18.43
N GLN A 38 -9.18 -30.24 19.43
CA GLN A 38 -8.58 -28.92 19.63
C GLN A 38 -7.61 -28.55 18.51
N LYS A 39 -6.90 -29.55 17.97
CA LYS A 39 -6.02 -29.36 16.82
C LYS A 39 -6.80 -29.00 15.56
N GLU A 40 -7.93 -29.67 15.31
CA GLU A 40 -8.81 -29.35 14.18
C GLU A 40 -9.38 -27.92 14.28
N SER A 41 -9.95 -27.57 15.44
CA SER A 41 -10.48 -26.21 15.69
C SER A 41 -9.41 -25.12 15.53
N TYR A 42 -8.18 -25.43 15.93
CA TYR A 42 -7.03 -24.54 15.76
C TYR A 42 -6.61 -24.38 14.30
N GLU A 43 -6.56 -25.47 13.53
CA GLU A 43 -6.28 -25.44 12.09
C GLU A 43 -7.33 -24.64 11.32
N ASP A 44 -8.61 -24.77 11.66
CA ASP A 44 -9.68 -23.97 11.08
C ASP A 44 -9.55 -22.48 11.41
N SER A 45 -9.21 -22.15 12.66
CA SER A 45 -8.96 -20.77 13.08
C SER A 45 -7.76 -20.17 12.32
N LEU A 46 -6.69 -20.94 12.11
CA LEU A 46 -5.55 -20.53 11.31
C LEU A 46 -5.90 -20.31 9.84
N LYS A 47 -6.77 -21.15 9.27
CA LYS A 47 -7.29 -20.98 7.90
C LYS A 47 -8.01 -19.64 7.77
N HIS A 48 -8.95 -19.35 8.67
CA HIS A 48 -9.66 -18.07 8.71
C HIS A 48 -8.74 -16.87 8.88
N TYR A 49 -7.76 -16.95 9.79
CA TYR A 49 -6.78 -15.88 9.98
C TYR A 49 -5.95 -15.62 8.71
N ARG A 50 -5.52 -16.69 8.01
CA ARG A 50 -4.78 -16.57 6.75
C ARG A 50 -5.63 -15.93 5.65
N ASP A 51 -6.88 -16.34 5.52
CA ASP A 51 -7.79 -15.77 4.52
C ASP A 51 -8.00 -14.26 4.75
N LEU A 52 -8.23 -13.86 5.99
CA LEU A 52 -8.35 -12.45 6.37
C LEU A 52 -7.07 -11.67 6.10
N LYS A 53 -5.91 -12.22 6.49
CA LYS A 53 -4.60 -11.58 6.28
C LYS A 53 -4.30 -11.40 4.80
N ASN A 54 -4.58 -12.41 3.99
CA ASN A 54 -4.38 -12.34 2.54
C ASN A 54 -5.28 -11.27 1.93
N SER A 55 -6.58 -11.27 2.26
CA SER A 55 -7.53 -10.25 1.79
C SER A 55 -7.08 -8.83 2.13
N MET A 56 -6.65 -8.58 3.37
CA MET A 56 -6.17 -7.28 3.80
C MET A 56 -4.87 -6.85 3.10
N ASN A 57 -3.95 -7.79 2.89
CA ASN A 57 -2.70 -7.52 2.18
C ASN A 57 -2.97 -7.16 0.72
N THR A 58 -3.82 -7.93 0.03
CA THR A 58 -4.22 -7.64 -1.35
C THR A 58 -4.85 -6.27 -1.45
N ALA A 59 -5.83 -5.95 -0.60
CA ALA A 59 -6.49 -4.64 -0.62
C ALA A 59 -5.51 -3.47 -0.40
N LYS A 60 -4.51 -3.66 0.47
CA LYS A 60 -3.46 -2.65 0.70
C LYS A 60 -2.55 -2.48 -0.50
N GLU A 61 -2.14 -3.58 -1.13
CA GLU A 61 -1.27 -3.56 -2.31
C GLU A 61 -1.96 -2.93 -3.52
N GLU A 62 -3.22 -3.29 -3.77
CA GLU A 62 -4.05 -2.68 -4.82
C GLU A 62 -4.23 -1.19 -4.58
N GLY A 63 -4.64 -0.78 -3.37
CA GLY A 63 -4.81 0.63 -3.03
C GLY A 63 -3.54 1.46 -3.15
N LEU A 64 -2.38 0.89 -2.80
CA LEU A 64 -1.09 1.55 -3.01
C LEU A 64 -0.77 1.71 -4.50
N THR A 65 -0.98 0.64 -5.28
CA THR A 65 -0.71 0.62 -6.71
C THR A 65 -1.57 1.63 -7.45
N GLU A 66 -2.88 1.64 -7.19
CA GLU A 66 -3.81 2.62 -7.74
C GLU A 66 -3.45 4.05 -7.33
N GLY A 67 -3.10 4.26 -6.06
CA GLY A 67 -2.69 5.56 -5.54
C GLY A 67 -1.45 6.11 -6.24
N ILE A 68 -0.43 5.26 -6.45
CA ILE A 68 0.79 5.64 -7.19
C ILE A 68 0.47 5.95 -8.64
N GLU A 69 -0.33 5.11 -9.31
CA GLU A 69 -0.67 5.32 -10.72
C GLU A 69 -1.46 6.61 -10.92
N LYS A 70 -2.46 6.85 -10.07
CA LYS A 70 -3.25 8.08 -10.09
C LYS A 70 -2.38 9.31 -9.81
N GLY A 71 -1.55 9.26 -8.77
CA GLY A 71 -0.63 10.35 -8.44
C GLY A 71 0.35 10.66 -9.58
N ARG A 72 0.88 9.64 -10.26
CA ARG A 72 1.76 9.84 -11.43
C ARG A 72 1.03 10.47 -12.60
N LYS A 73 -0.21 10.04 -12.88
CA LYS A 73 -1.05 10.61 -13.96
C LYS A 73 -1.40 12.07 -13.68
N GLU A 74 -1.86 12.37 -12.46
CA GLU A 74 -2.20 13.74 -12.04
C GLU A 74 -0.97 14.65 -12.06
N GLY A 75 0.16 14.19 -11.53
CA GLY A 75 1.42 14.95 -11.52
C GLY A 75 1.92 15.26 -12.94
N ALA A 76 1.90 14.28 -13.85
CA ALA A 76 2.30 14.50 -15.24
C ALA A 76 1.38 15.48 -15.97
N LEU A 77 0.07 15.46 -15.67
CA LEU A 77 -0.88 16.42 -16.24
C LEU A 77 -0.62 17.84 -15.71
N GLU A 78 -0.40 17.99 -14.41
CA GLU A 78 -0.15 19.30 -13.81
C GLU A 78 1.19 19.88 -14.27
N GLU A 79 2.23 19.06 -14.39
CA GLU A 79 3.52 19.47 -14.97
C GLU A 79 3.34 20.00 -16.41
N LYS A 80 2.59 19.29 -17.25
CA LYS A 80 2.29 19.75 -18.62
C LYS A 80 1.59 21.11 -18.62
N LYS A 81 0.59 21.31 -17.74
CA LYS A 81 -0.11 22.60 -17.62
C LYS A 81 0.83 23.71 -17.18
N GLU A 82 1.68 23.45 -16.21
CA GLU A 82 2.67 24.43 -15.72
C GLU A 82 3.69 24.81 -16.80
N VAL A 83 4.17 23.84 -17.59
CA VAL A 83 5.05 24.11 -18.73
C VAL A 83 4.37 25.03 -19.75
N VAL A 84 3.10 24.74 -20.10
CA VAL A 84 2.32 25.60 -21.02
C VAL A 84 2.14 27.00 -20.47
N ARG A 85 1.75 27.14 -19.19
CA ARG A 85 1.58 28.46 -18.54
C ARG A 85 2.85 29.28 -18.57
N LYS A 86 4.00 28.67 -18.23
CA LYS A 86 5.31 29.33 -18.29
C LYS A 86 5.69 29.70 -19.72
N ALA A 87 5.40 28.84 -20.69
CA ALA A 87 5.69 29.12 -22.09
C ALA A 87 4.85 30.29 -22.62
N LEU A 88 3.56 30.34 -22.28
CA LEU A 88 2.66 31.46 -22.60
C LEU A 88 3.13 32.76 -21.94
N GLN A 89 3.55 32.73 -20.67
CA GLN A 89 4.11 33.89 -19.97
C GLN A 89 5.43 34.37 -20.59
N ALA A 90 6.24 33.46 -21.15
CA ALA A 90 7.46 33.79 -21.87
C ALA A 90 7.21 34.30 -23.30
N GLY A 91 5.96 34.38 -23.76
CA GLY A 91 5.59 34.88 -25.08
C GLY A 91 5.90 33.93 -26.24
N LEU A 92 6.05 32.63 -25.98
CA LEU A 92 6.18 31.63 -27.03
C LEU A 92 4.89 31.54 -27.85
N SER A 93 5.01 31.29 -29.16
CA SER A 93 3.85 31.11 -30.03
C SER A 93 3.14 29.79 -29.73
N ASP A 94 1.83 29.75 -29.99
CA ASP A 94 1.02 28.55 -29.78
C ASP A 94 1.58 27.37 -30.61
N GLU A 95 2.09 27.60 -31.83
CA GLU A 95 2.69 26.52 -32.65
C GLU A 95 3.94 25.92 -31.99
N MET A 96 4.79 26.74 -31.38
CA MET A 96 5.98 26.28 -30.67
C MET A 96 5.61 25.48 -29.42
N ILE A 97 4.56 25.92 -28.70
CA ILE A 97 4.06 25.21 -27.52
C ILE A 97 3.47 23.85 -27.92
N GLN A 98 2.72 23.78 -29.03
CA GLN A 98 2.22 22.51 -29.58
C GLN A 98 3.38 21.56 -29.90
N GLN A 99 4.43 22.04 -30.57
CA GLN A 99 5.60 21.21 -30.91
C GLN A 99 6.34 20.68 -29.67
N LEU A 100 6.45 21.48 -28.61
CA LEU A 100 7.19 21.11 -27.39
C LEU A 100 6.38 20.20 -26.46
N THR A 101 5.07 20.39 -26.38
CA THR A 101 4.20 19.71 -25.39
C THR A 101 3.34 18.61 -25.99
N GLY A 102 3.16 18.60 -27.32
CA GLY A 102 2.27 17.70 -28.05
C GLY A 102 0.79 17.98 -27.82
N LEU A 103 0.44 19.12 -27.22
CA LEU A 103 -0.94 19.51 -26.95
C LEU A 103 -1.57 20.13 -28.21
N SER A 104 -2.90 20.04 -28.29
CA SER A 104 -3.71 20.71 -29.30
C SER A 104 -3.85 22.20 -29.01
N GLU A 105 -4.25 22.97 -30.03
CA GLU A 105 -4.47 24.41 -29.90
C GLU A 105 -5.57 24.72 -28.88
N ASP A 106 -6.63 23.91 -28.86
CA ASP A 106 -7.74 24.03 -27.92
C ASP A 106 -7.28 23.80 -26.47
N GLU A 107 -6.41 22.81 -26.23
CA GLU A 107 -5.85 22.56 -24.90
C GLU A 107 -4.98 23.72 -24.44
N ILE A 108 -4.13 24.27 -25.30
CA ILE A 108 -3.29 25.44 -24.98
C ILE A 108 -4.17 26.66 -24.69
N ARG A 109 -5.19 26.89 -25.50
CA ARG A 109 -6.13 28.00 -25.35
C ARG A 109 -6.93 27.90 -24.05
N SER A 110 -7.29 26.69 -23.62
CA SER A 110 -7.98 26.45 -22.34
C SER A 110 -7.12 26.74 -21.10
N LEU A 111 -5.80 26.78 -21.26
CA LEU A 111 -4.83 27.04 -20.20
C LEU A 111 -4.34 28.49 -20.17
N ARG A 112 -4.79 29.32 -21.11
CA ARG A 112 -4.50 30.75 -21.14
C ARG A 112 -5.30 31.44 -20.01
N PRO A 113 -4.65 32.24 -19.14
CA PRO A 113 -5.32 32.98 -18.07
C PRO A 113 -6.25 34.09 -18.60
#